data_AF-A0A1G1KBC2-F1
#
_entry.id   AF-A0A1G1KBC2-F1
#
_cell.length_a   1.000
_cell.length_b   1.000
_cell.length_c   1.000
_cell.angle_alpha   90.00
_cell.angle_beta   90.00
_cell.angle_gamma   90.00
#
_symmetry.space_group_name_H-M   'P 1'
#
loop_
_entity.id
_entity.type
_entity.pdbx_description
1 polymer ?
#
loop_
_entity_poly.entity_id
_entity_poly.type
_entity_poly.pdbx_seq_one_letter_code
_entity_poly.pdbx_strand_id
1 'polypeptide(L)' 'MVPATNFRSIFQIGKRKSKHAVKVTALLYLKEALLKERYEECPLMITIAKEFGAQDFEIRNLLEDRRRSPV' A
#
# COMPACT_ATOMS: atom_id res chain seq x y z
N MET A 1 23.87 7.73 -4.05
CA MET A 1 23.07 7.46 -5.27
C MET A 1 22.29 6.18 -5.04
N VAL A 2 21.00 6.27 -4.69
CA VAL A 2 20.12 5.10 -4.53
C VAL A 2 19.32 4.91 -5.83
N PRO A 3 19.29 3.71 -6.43
CA PRO A 3 18.64 3.51 -7.72
C PRO A 3 17.11 3.49 -7.58
N ALA A 4 16.45 4.28 -8.43
CA ALA A 4 15.00 4.32 -8.57
C ALA A 4 14.46 2.94 -8.94
N THR A 5 13.71 2.32 -8.03
CA THR A 5 13.10 1.01 -8.29
C THR A 5 11.87 1.19 -9.18
N ASN A 6 11.92 0.49 -10.31
CA ASN A 6 11.02 0.47 -11.45
C ASN A 6 9.57 0.06 -11.08
N PHE A 7 8.64 1.03 -10.97
CA PHE A 7 7.20 0.83 -10.74
C PHE A 7 6.45 0.50 -12.05
N ARG A 8 6.87 -0.55 -12.76
CA ARG A 8 6.26 -0.90 -14.05
C ARG A 8 5.29 -2.07 -13.90
N SER A 9 4.05 -1.80 -14.31
CA SER A 9 2.96 -2.73 -14.71
C SER A 9 1.91 -3.11 -13.67
N ILE A 10 0.70 -2.51 -13.76
CA ILE A 10 -0.64 -3.17 -13.67
C ILE A 10 -1.87 -2.22 -13.84
N PHE A 11 -1.74 -1.06 -14.51
CA PHE A 11 -2.93 -0.26 -14.87
C PHE A 11 -3.64 -0.84 -16.09
N GLN A 12 -4.36 -1.95 -15.95
CA GLN A 12 -5.27 -2.43 -17.00
C GLN A 12 -6.67 -2.80 -16.46
N ILE A 13 -7.66 -2.64 -17.35
CA ILE A 13 -9.01 -3.23 -17.34
C ILE A 13 -10.10 -2.57 -16.50
N GLY A 14 -10.77 -1.56 -17.06
CA GLY A 14 -12.24 -1.60 -17.15
C GLY A 14 -13.09 -1.08 -15.98
N LYS A 15 -13.78 0.03 -16.25
CA LYS A 15 -15.11 0.48 -15.80
C LYS A 15 -15.96 -0.45 -14.88
N ARG A 16 -15.49 -0.75 -13.65
CA ARG A 16 -16.26 -1.09 -12.41
C ARG A 16 -15.43 -0.77 -11.15
N LYS A 17 -14.58 0.26 -11.25
CA LYS A 17 -13.28 0.35 -10.53
C LYS A 17 -13.19 1.22 -9.29
N SER A 18 -14.23 1.97 -8.90
CA SER A 18 -14.05 2.97 -7.84
C SER A 18 -13.60 2.36 -6.52
N LYS A 19 -14.24 1.26 -6.08
CA LYS A 19 -13.86 0.55 -4.85
C LYS A 19 -12.44 -0.02 -4.91
N HIS A 20 -12.06 -0.59 -6.05
CA HIS A 20 -10.72 -1.14 -6.25
C HIS A 20 -9.64 -0.06 -6.32
N ALA A 21 -9.93 1.11 -6.89
CA ALA A 21 -8.99 2.22 -6.96
C ALA A 21 -8.67 2.76 -5.56
N VAL A 22 -9.68 2.98 -4.72
CA VAL A 22 -9.46 3.46 -3.34
C VAL A 22 -8.70 2.43 -2.51
N LYS A 23 -9.02 1.14 -2.64
CA LYS A 23 -8.26 0.05 -2.00
C LYS A 23 -6.77 0.12 -2.35
N VAL A 24 -6.46 0.21 -3.66
CA VAL A 24 -5.07 0.25 -4.15
C VAL A 24 -4.37 1.52 -3.67
N THR A 25 -5.03 2.67 -3.71
CA THR A 25 -4.49 3.93 -3.21
C THR A 25 -4.20 3.89 -1.71
N ALA A 26 -5.11 3.34 -0.91
CA ALA A 26 -4.93 3.21 0.54
C ALA A 26 -3.75 2.29 0.89
N LEU A 27 -3.62 1.14 0.21
CA LEU A 27 -2.47 0.23 0.37
C LEU A 27 -1.15 0.89 -0.08
N LEU A 28 -1.18 1.70 -1.15
CA LEU A 28 -0.01 2.45 -1.59
C LEU A 28 0.43 3.50 -0.57
N TYR A 29 -0.52 4.27 0.00
CA TYR A 29 -0.22 5.23 1.05
C TYR A 29 0.24 4.57 2.35
N LEU A 30 -0.32 3.41 2.70
CA LEU A 30 0.17 2.61 3.82
C LEU A 30 1.65 2.26 3.60
N LYS A 31 2.01 1.78 2.41
CA LYS A 31 3.41 1.47 2.06
C LYS A 31 4.31 2.69 2.19
N GLU A 32 3.89 3.85 1.67
CA GLU A 32 4.67 5.08 1.77
C GLU A 32 4.83 5.56 3.22
N ALA A 33 3.79 5.46 4.04
CA ALA A 33 3.83 5.81 5.45
C ALA A 33 4.82 4.90 6.20
N LEU A 34 4.81 3.59 5.92
CA LEU A 34 5.76 2.63 6.50
C LEU A 34 7.21 2.90 6.09
N LEU A 35 7.44 3.30 4.84
CA LEU A 35 8.78 3.65 4.32
C LEU A 35 9.31 4.98 4.87
N LYS A 36 8.42 5.92 5.17
CA LYS A 36 8.76 7.24 5.75
C LYS A 36 8.66 7.27 7.28
N GLU A 37 8.45 6.11 7.90
CA GLU A 37 8.32 5.96 9.36
C GLU A 37 7.17 6.78 9.98
N ARG A 38 6.14 7.12 9.20
CA ARG A 38 4.95 7.87 9.64
C ARG A 38 3.88 6.92 10.16
N TYR A 39 4.16 6.30 11.30
CA TYR A 39 3.30 5.27 11.88
C TYR A 39 1.94 5.81 12.33
N GLU A 40 1.86 7.08 12.68
CA GLU A 40 0.61 7.78 13.04
C GLU A 40 -0.44 7.77 11.91
N GLU A 41 0.02 7.73 10.67
CA GLU A 41 -0.82 7.72 9.48
C GLU A 41 -1.33 6.28 9.16
N CYS A 42 -0.60 5.24 9.57
CA CYS A 42 -0.90 3.85 9.21
C CYS A 42 -2.31 3.36 9.61
N PRO A 43 -2.85 3.64 10.81
CA PRO A 43 -4.19 3.20 11.21
C PRO A 43 -5.30 3.71 10.30
N LEU A 44 -5.19 4.95 9.83
CA LEU A 44 -6.16 5.56 8.92
C LEU A 44 -6.16 4.80 7.57
N MET A 45 -4.97 4.56 7.02
CA MET A 45 -4.82 3.89 5.73
C MET A 45 -5.25 2.43 5.77
N ILE A 46 -4.99 1.73 6.88
CA ILE A 46 -5.49 0.37 7.13
C ILE A 46 -7.02 0.37 7.18
N THR A 47 -7.61 1.32 7.91
CA THR A 47 -9.07 1.44 8.03
C THR A 47 -9.70 1.66 6.67
N ILE A 48 -9.22 2.65 5.90
CA ILE A 48 -9.70 2.91 4.54
C ILE A 48 -9.51 1.67 3.67
N ALA A 49 -8.32 1.04 3.66
CA ALA A 49 -8.10 -0.15 2.84
C ALA A 49 -9.11 -1.26 3.16
N LYS A 50 -9.39 -1.53 4.45
CA LYS A 50 -10.37 -2.54 4.89
C LYS A 50 -11.80 -2.20 4.46
N GLU A 51 -12.24 -0.95 4.63
CA GLU A 51 -13.56 -0.46 4.20
C GLU A 51 -13.78 -0.68 2.69
N PHE A 52 -12.70 -0.61 1.90
CA PHE A 52 -12.73 -0.83 0.44
C PHE A 52 -12.36 -2.27 0.03
N GLY A 53 -12.33 -3.22 0.98
CA GLY A 53 -12.21 -4.66 0.73
C GLY A 53 -10.79 -5.19 0.65
N ALA A 54 -9.81 -4.51 1.27
CA ALA A 54 -8.48 -5.08 1.48
C ALA A 54 -8.55 -6.22 2.49
N GLN A 55 -7.89 -7.33 2.17
CA GLN A 55 -7.79 -8.46 3.08
C GLN A 55 -6.60 -8.30 4.03
N ASP A 56 -6.69 -8.90 5.21
CA ASP A 56 -5.62 -8.83 6.22
C ASP A 56 -4.28 -9.35 5.70
N PHE A 57 -4.26 -10.32 4.78
CA PHE A 57 -3.02 -10.82 4.18
C PHE A 57 -2.34 -9.75 3.30
N GLU A 58 -3.09 -8.88 2.62
CA GLU A 58 -2.54 -7.80 1.79
C GLU A 58 -1.85 -6.75 2.67
N ILE A 59 -2.46 -6.43 3.81
CA ILE A 59 -1.90 -5.50 4.81
C ILE A 59 -0.68 -6.14 5.48
N ARG A 60 -0.77 -7.41 5.87
CA ARG A 60 0.32 -8.14 6.53
C ARG A 60 1.55 -8.25 5.62
N ASN A 61 1.37 -8.53 4.33
CA ASN A 61 2.47 -8.54 3.37
C ASN A 61 3.21 -7.19 3.28
N LEU A 62 2.50 -6.06 3.46
CA LEU A 62 3.13 -4.74 3.50
C LEU A 62 3.94 -4.51 4.78
N LEU A 63 3.50 -5.09 5.91
CA LEU A 63 4.19 -4.99 7.20
C LEU A 63 5.41 -5.92 7.30
N GLU A 64 5.32 -7.09 6.67
CA GLU A 64 6.38 -8.11 6.64
C GLU A 64 7.39 -7.89 5.49
N ASP A 65 7.30 -6.77 4.75
CA ASP A 65 8.17 -6.48 3.61
C ASP A 65 9.65 -6.47 4.06
N ARG A 66 10.38 -7.51 3.64
CA ARG A 66 11.79 -7.80 4.01
C ARG A 66 12.79 -6.73 3.58
N ARG A 67 12.37 -5.73 2.79
CA ARG A 67 13.20 -4.55 2.47
C ARG A 67 13.31 -3.59 3.65
N ARG A 68 12.49 -3.76 4.69
CA ARG A 68 12.61 -3.07 5.97
C ARG A 68 13.78 -3.66 6.77
N SER A 69 15.00 -3.42 6.29
CA SER A 69 16.20 -3.53 7.13
C SER A 69 16.16 -2.34 8.09
N PRO A 70 16.19 -2.52 9.41
CA PRO A 70 16.66 -1.45 10.28
C PRO A 70 18.08 -1.11 9.79
N VAL A 71 18.34 0.16 9.50
CA VAL A 71 19.68 0.68 9.19
C VAL A 71 20.23 1.32 10.44
#